data_AF-A0A6S7HAM7-F1
#
_entry.id   AF-A0A6S7HAM7-F1
#
_cell.length_a   1.000
_cell.length_b   1.000
_cell.length_c   1.000
_cell.angle_alpha   90.00
_cell.angle_beta   90.00
_cell.angle_gamma   90.00
#
_symmetry.space_group_name_H-M   'P 1'
#
loop_
_entity.id
_entity.type
_entity.pdbx_description
1 polymer ?
#
loop_
_entity_poly.entity_id
_entity_poly.type
_entity_poly.pdbx_seq_one_letter_code
_entity_poly.pdbx_strand_id
1 'polypeptide(L)'
;MQNRDYLKKKAVKSGSRNVHEAYKRARHEVNKLVKNTKTKYFMNALSENNQNPKTMWNTIRTLTNKNSKTTNITEIHVENDHSVTEPKQIADAFNTFFINIGTQLADALP
;
A
#
# COMPACT_ATOMS: atom_id res chain seq x y z
N MET A 1 22.95 11.47 0.68
CA MET A 1 22.61 10.03 0.52
C MET A 1 23.84 9.13 0.57
N GLN A 2 24.90 9.42 -0.20
CA GLN A 2 26.16 8.65 -0.20
C GLN A 2 26.77 8.41 1.19
N ASN A 3 26.82 9.43 2.06
CA ASN A 3 27.33 9.28 3.43
C ASN A 3 26.53 8.25 4.27
N ARG A 4 25.20 8.26 4.17
CA ARG A 4 24.31 7.32 4.87
C ARG A 4 24.53 5.89 4.38
N ASP A 5 24.77 5.71 3.08
CA ASP A 5 25.02 4.39 2.48
C ASP A 5 26.43 3.86 2.81
N TYR A 6 27.42 4.74 2.82
CA TYR A 6 28.77 4.46 3.31
C TYR A 6 28.75 4.02 4.78
N LEU A 7 28.10 4.79 5.66
CA LEU A 7 27.99 4.49 7.09
C LEU A 7 27.20 3.20 7.34
N LYS A 8 26.18 2.89 6.53
CA LYS A 8 25.47 1.61 6.60
C LYS A 8 26.43 0.44 6.37
N LYS A 9 27.22 0.48 5.29
CA LYS A 9 28.20 -0.55 4.97
C LYS A 9 29.25 -0.68 6.07
N LYS A 10 29.73 0.43 6.62
CA LYS A 10 30.72 0.46 7.70
C LYS A 10 30.17 -0.06 9.03
N ALA A 11 28.92 0.25 9.38
CA ALA A 11 28.27 -0.22 10.60
C ALA A 11 28.09 -1.74 10.59
N VAL A 12 27.69 -2.31 9.45
CA VAL A 12 27.55 -3.77 9.28
C VAL A 12 28.90 -4.49 9.43
N LYS A 13 29.98 -3.91 8.88
CA LYS A 13 31.32 -4.54 8.92
C LYS A 13 32.03 -4.40 10.26
N SER A 14 31.85 -3.28 10.97
CA SER A 14 32.66 -2.96 12.16
C SER A 14 32.04 -3.40 13.48
N GLY A 15 30.71 -3.61 13.56
CA GLY A 15 30.01 -3.89 14.82
C GLY A 15 30.09 -2.78 15.88
N SER A 16 30.74 -1.64 15.57
CA SER A 16 31.01 -0.57 16.53
C SER A 16 29.75 0.27 16.80
N ARG A 17 29.45 0.46 18.09
CA ARG A 17 28.34 1.31 18.54
C ARG A 17 28.42 2.74 17.99
N ASN A 18 29.61 3.31 17.94
CA ASN A 18 29.82 4.69 17.43
C ASN A 18 29.48 4.80 15.94
N VAL A 19 29.85 3.80 15.14
CA VAL A 19 29.54 3.77 13.70
C VAL A 19 28.04 3.55 13.49
N HIS A 20 27.40 2.74 14.33
CA HIS A 20 25.96 2.52 14.28
C HIS A 20 25.17 3.80 14.62
N GLU A 21 25.58 4.55 15.64
CA GLU A 21 24.97 5.84 15.99
C GLU A 21 25.21 6.92 14.91
N ALA A 22 26.38 6.94 14.28
CA ALA A 22 26.64 7.81 13.13
C ALA A 22 25.71 7.46 11.95
N TYR A 23 25.51 6.16 11.67
CA TYR A 23 24.57 5.72 10.65
C TYR A 23 23.13 6.14 10.97
N LYS A 24 22.66 5.96 12.20
CA LYS A 24 21.32 6.39 12.62
C LYS A 24 21.11 7.88 12.35
N ARG A 25 22.04 8.73 12.80
CA ARG A 25 21.98 10.19 12.55
C ARG A 25 21.92 10.50 11.05
N ALA A 26 22.82 9.92 10.25
CA ALA A 26 22.81 10.13 8.81
C ALA A 26 21.52 9.65 8.13
N ARG A 27 20.92 8.55 8.62
CA ARG A 27 19.61 8.07 8.16
C ARG A 27 18.49 9.05 8.52
N HIS A 28 18.47 9.57 9.74
CA HIS A 28 17.48 10.56 10.17
C HIS A 28 17.56 11.83 9.32
N GLU A 29 18.76 12.35 9.07
CA GLU A 29 18.96 13.53 8.22
C GLU A 29 18.48 13.30 6.79
N VAL A 30 18.82 12.17 6.18
CA VAL A 30 18.34 11.83 4.82
C VAL A 30 16.82 11.68 4.79
N ASN A 31 16.22 11.02 5.79
CA ASN A 31 14.77 10.87 5.86
C ASN A 31 14.06 12.22 6.05
N LYS A 32 14.61 13.09 6.90
CA LYS A 32 14.13 14.46 7.11
C LYS A 32 14.21 15.27 5.82
N LEU A 33 15.34 15.20 5.11
CA LEU A 33 15.51 15.86 3.82
C LEU A 33 14.48 15.36 2.80
N VAL A 34 14.33 14.03 2.64
CA VAL A 34 13.33 13.45 1.73
C VAL A 34 11.92 13.91 2.07
N LYS A 35 11.55 13.92 3.35
CA LYS A 35 10.24 14.40 3.81
C LYS A 35 10.06 15.87 3.44
N ASN A 36 11.02 16.72 3.78
CA ASN A 36 10.96 18.16 3.53
C ASN A 36 10.90 18.49 2.04
N THR A 37 11.73 17.83 1.22
CA THR A 37 11.72 18.02 -0.24
C THR A 37 10.39 17.61 -0.85
N LYS A 38 9.83 16.47 -0.44
CA LYS A 38 8.49 16.04 -0.90
C LYS A 38 7.41 17.03 -0.49
N THR A 39 7.37 17.43 0.78
CA THR A 39 6.41 18.44 1.26
C THR A 39 6.53 19.72 0.47
N LYS A 40 7.75 20.24 0.28
CA LYS A 40 7.99 21.47 -0.48
C LYS A 40 7.50 21.37 -1.92
N TYR A 41 7.82 20.27 -2.61
CA TYR A 41 7.35 20.03 -3.97
C TYR A 41 5.82 20.09 -4.07
N PHE A 42 5.11 19.36 -3.21
CA PHE A 42 3.64 19.34 -3.26
C PHE A 42 3.01 20.66 -2.82
N MET A 43 3.57 21.35 -1.83
CA MET A 43 3.11 22.68 -1.44
C MET A 43 3.24 23.67 -2.58
N ASN A 44 4.39 23.67 -3.27
CA ASN A 44 4.62 24.51 -4.45
C ASN A 44 3.63 24.18 -5.57
N ALA A 45 3.46 22.89 -5.90
CA ALA A 45 2.54 22.44 -6.93
C ALA A 45 1.09 22.84 -6.65
N LEU A 46 0.66 22.82 -5.37
CA LEU A 46 -0.67 23.26 -4.97
C LEU A 46 -0.81 24.79 -5.03
N SER A 47 0.22 25.55 -4.64
CA SER A 47 0.20 27.01 -4.73
C SER A 47 0.21 27.52 -6.17
N GLU A 48 1.00 26.89 -7.06
CA GLU A 48 1.12 27.27 -8.47
C GLU A 48 -0.17 26.96 -9.25
N ASN A 49 -0.94 25.95 -8.84
CA ASN A 49 -2.19 25.53 -9.48
C ASN A 49 -3.44 25.99 -8.73
N ASN A 50 -3.35 27.00 -7.86
CA ASN A 50 -4.47 27.48 -7.04
C ASN A 50 -5.68 27.97 -7.86
N GLN A 51 -5.46 28.42 -9.11
CA GLN A 51 -6.50 28.86 -10.04
C GLN A 51 -7.02 27.74 -10.94
N ASN A 52 -6.46 26.53 -10.85
CA ASN A 52 -6.91 25.39 -11.64
C ASN A 52 -7.31 24.21 -10.73
N PRO A 53 -8.59 24.15 -10.33
CA PRO A 53 -9.11 23.09 -9.46
C PRO A 53 -8.83 21.68 -9.99
N LYS A 54 -8.85 21.48 -11.31
CA LYS A 54 -8.60 20.16 -11.92
C LYS A 54 -7.16 19.70 -11.67
N THR A 55 -6.17 20.56 -11.89
CA THR A 55 -4.76 20.23 -11.62
C THR A 55 -4.49 20.06 -10.14
N MET A 56 -5.09 20.91 -9.29
CA MET A 56 -5.02 20.76 -7.84
C MET A 56 -5.55 19.40 -7.38
N TRP A 57 -6.73 19.00 -7.86
CA TRP A 57 -7.31 17.69 -7.57
C TRP A 57 -6.45 16.52 -8.08
N ASN A 58 -5.80 16.65 -9.25
CA ASN A 58 -4.87 15.65 -9.73
C ASN A 58 -3.62 15.51 -8.85
N THR A 59 -3.09 16.64 -8.35
CA THR A 59 -1.97 16.65 -7.39
C THR A 59 -2.38 15.98 -6.07
N ILE A 60 -3.56 16.29 -5.55
CA ILE A 60 -4.13 15.64 -4.35
C ILE A 60 -4.33 14.14 -4.60
N ARG A 61 -4.91 13.78 -5.75
CA ARG A 61 -5.10 12.38 -6.15
C ARG A 61 -3.78 11.64 -6.21
N THR A 62 -2.69 12.26 -6.65
CA THR A 62 -1.36 11.61 -6.64
C THR A 62 -0.85 11.35 -5.21
N LEU A 63 -1.21 12.20 -4.24
CA LEU A 63 -0.88 12.01 -2.82
C LEU A 63 -1.71 10.91 -2.14
N THR A 64 -3.01 10.86 -2.45
CA THR A 64 -3.98 9.97 -1.79
C THR A 64 -4.14 8.63 -2.50
N ASN A 65 -4.06 8.62 -3.82
CA ASN A 65 -4.13 7.43 -4.66
C ASN A 65 -2.77 6.71 -4.72
N LYS A 66 -2.29 6.29 -3.55
CA LYS A 66 -1.31 5.21 -3.47
C LYS A 66 -2.00 3.97 -4.02
N ASN A 67 -1.88 3.75 -5.33
CA ASN A 67 -2.27 2.54 -6.07
C ASN A 67 -3.15 1.65 -5.20
N SER A 68 -4.47 1.92 -5.15
CA SER A 68 -5.36 0.90 -4.63
C SER A 68 -5.00 -0.34 -5.43
N LYS A 69 -4.35 -1.30 -4.78
CA LYS A 69 -4.14 -2.59 -5.41
C LYS A 69 -5.56 -3.08 -5.59
N THR A 70 -6.07 -2.96 -6.81
CA THR A 70 -7.30 -3.64 -7.19
C THR A 70 -6.93 -5.10 -7.14
N THR A 71 -7.11 -5.71 -5.96
CA THR A 71 -6.98 -7.14 -5.80
C THR A 71 -8.21 -7.71 -6.46
N ASN A 72 -8.04 -8.19 -7.68
CA ASN A 72 -9.07 -8.94 -8.36
C ASN A 72 -9.06 -10.35 -7.76
N ILE A 73 -10.23 -10.88 -7.44
CA ILE A 73 -10.37 -12.30 -7.10
C ILE A 73 -10.20 -13.07 -8.41
N THR A 74 -9.11 -13.83 -8.52
CA THR A 74 -8.79 -14.61 -9.72
C THR A 74 -9.21 -16.07 -9.60
N GLU A 75 -9.49 -16.52 -8.38
CA GLU A 75 -9.86 -17.90 -8.08
C GLU A 75 -10.57 -17.97 -6.74
N ILE A 76 -11.60 -18.83 -6.64
CA ILE A 76 -12.23 -19.25 -5.38
C ILE A 76 -12.33 -20.77 -5.34
N HIS A 77 -12.30 -21.35 -4.15
CA HIS A 77 -12.59 -22.76 -3.94
C HIS A 77 -14.05 -22.90 -3.54
N VAL A 78 -14.77 -23.80 -4.21
CA VAL A 78 -16.15 -24.17 -3.89
C VAL A 78 -16.20 -25.58 -3.30
N GLU A 79 -17.38 -26.03 -2.88
CA GLU A 79 -17.58 -27.37 -2.35
C GLU A 79 -17.07 -28.46 -3.30
N ASN A 80 -16.57 -29.57 -2.75
CA ASN A 80 -15.96 -30.70 -3.46
C ASN A 80 -14.58 -30.42 -4.11
N ASP A 81 -13.81 -29.49 -3.55
CA ASP A 81 -12.41 -29.22 -3.93
C ASP A 81 -12.24 -28.76 -5.39
N HIS A 82 -13.31 -28.18 -5.96
CA HIS A 82 -13.28 -27.56 -7.26
C HIS A 82 -12.90 -26.08 -7.14
N SER A 83 -11.98 -25.62 -7.99
CA SER A 83 -11.62 -24.22 -8.09
C SER A 83 -12.26 -23.56 -9.31
N VAL A 84 -12.69 -22.31 -9.12
CA VAL A 84 -13.38 -21.52 -10.14
C VAL A 84 -12.59 -20.25 -10.40
N THR A 85 -12.19 -20.05 -11.65
CA THR A 85 -11.38 -18.90 -12.10
C THR A 85 -12.16 -17.95 -13.02
N GLU A 86 -13.25 -18.41 -13.61
CA GLU A 86 -14.07 -17.62 -14.53
C GLU A 86 -14.92 -16.59 -13.76
N PRO A 87 -14.82 -15.28 -14.07
CA PRO A 87 -15.46 -14.22 -13.26
C PRO A 87 -16.98 -14.38 -13.08
N LYS A 88 -17.69 -14.84 -14.12
CA LYS A 88 -19.12 -15.09 -14.04
C LYS A 88 -19.43 -16.22 -13.06
N GLN A 89 -18.68 -17.31 -13.14
CA GLN A 89 -18.87 -18.46 -12.26
C GLN A 89 -18.51 -18.11 -10.81
N ILE A 90 -17.48 -17.28 -10.58
CA ILE A 90 -17.15 -16.73 -9.26
C ILE A 90 -18.35 -15.95 -8.69
N ALA A 91 -18.96 -15.08 -9.49
CA ALA A 91 -20.13 -14.31 -9.08
C ALA A 91 -21.35 -15.21 -8.77
N ASP A 92 -21.61 -16.19 -9.63
CA ASP A 92 -22.70 -17.15 -9.46
C ASP A 92 -22.51 -18.01 -8.20
N ALA A 93 -21.29 -18.44 -7.91
CA ALA A 93 -20.95 -19.18 -6.69
C ALA A 93 -21.15 -18.34 -5.42
N PHE A 94 -20.72 -17.08 -5.41
CA PHE A 94 -21.00 -16.17 -4.30
C PHE A 94 -22.50 -15.97 -4.09
N ASN A 95 -23.24 -15.73 -5.18
CA ASN A 95 -24.68 -15.54 -5.11
C ASN A 95 -25.38 -16.77 -4.52
N THR A 96 -25.01 -17.96 -5.00
CA THR A 96 -25.56 -19.23 -4.50
C THR A 96 -25.27 -19.42 -3.02
N PHE A 97 -24.04 -19.18 -2.57
CA PHE A 97 -23.65 -19.30 -1.17
C PHE A 97 -24.46 -18.36 -0.27
N PHE A 98 -24.50 -17.06 -0.59
CA PHE A 98 -25.12 -16.06 0.28
C PHE A 98 -26.65 -16.11 0.29
N ILE A 99 -27.30 -16.62 -0.76
CA ILE A 99 -28.75 -16.84 -0.76
C ILE A 99 -29.11 -18.05 0.11
N ASN A 100 -28.30 -19.12 0.06
CA ASN A 100 -28.64 -20.39 0.71
C ASN A 100 -28.16 -20.51 2.16
N ILE A 101 -27.14 -19.75 2.58
CA ILE A 101 -26.60 -19.89 3.94
C ILE A 101 -27.64 -19.59 5.02
N GLY A 102 -28.57 -18.66 4.77
CA GLY A 102 -29.64 -18.35 5.72
C GLY A 102 -30.59 -19.51 5.94
N THR A 103 -31.02 -20.19 4.88
CA THR A 103 -31.92 -21.35 4.97
C THR A 103 -31.19 -22.56 5.56
N GLN A 104 -29.95 -22.83 5.12
CA GLN A 104 -29.13 -23.90 5.68
C GLN A 104 -28.90 -23.76 7.19
N LEU A 105 -28.64 -22.54 7.67
CA LEU A 105 -28.49 -22.29 9.10
C LEU A 105 -29.80 -22.49 9.85
N ALA A 106 -30.94 -22.08 9.29
CA ALA A 106 -32.25 -22.28 9.91
C ALA A 106 -32.62 -23.77 10.03
N ASP A 107 -32.35 -24.56 8.99
CA ASP A 107 -32.60 -26.00 8.96
C ASP A 107 -31.67 -26.79 9.90
N ALA A 108 -30.52 -26.23 10.25
CA ALA A 108 -29.55 -26.83 11.17
C ALA A 108 -29.79 -26.49 12.65
N LEU A 109 -30.80 -25.66 12.96
CA LEU A 109 -31.20 -25.37 14.34
C LEU A 109 -32.11 -26.50 14.86
N PRO A 110 -31.88 -26.99 16.11
CA PRO A 110 -32.65 -28.09 16.70
C PRO A 110 -34.10 -27.74 17.05
#